data_AF-A0A9E5U6K4-F1
#
_entry.id   AF-A0A9E5U6K4-F1
#
_cell.length_a   1.000
_cell.length_b   1.000
_cell.length_c   1.000
_cell.angle_alpha   90.00
_cell.angle_beta   90.00
_cell.angle_gamma   90.00
#
_symmetry.space_group_name_H-M   'P 1'
#
loop_
_entity.id
_entity.type
_entity.pdbx_description
1 polymer ?
#
loop_
_entity_poly.entity_id
_entity_poly.type
_entity_poly.pdbx_seq_one_letter_code
_entity_poly.pdbx_strand_id
1 'polypeptide(L)'
;MDSLTQIALGSAVAVAVMGRRTAVWKSALWGAIAGTLPDLDAFIDHGDAVLNMVLHRGESHALFYLTLFSPLLAWLVSRLHGEGALFRRWWLALWLVLITHPLLDTMTVYGTQLLLPFTNHPFGVGSVFIIDPAYTVPLIVGVVFALAAPRIGLKANAIGLLLSSAYLLWSVAAQQHVAQVARESLREQGIPADRLLVTPAPFNTVLWRVVAMGPERYAEGHYSLLDDTTTIDWRRYDRGAALAEHHAKVDGLRRIAAFTHGFFRVQEEEGRLYVTDLRMGQEPTYTFHFDLGTKAERANGPRPARLDGMRIDVEKGLDWLWRRLQGERLPPPGLAAQDG
;
A
#
# COMPACT_ATOMS: atom_id res chain seq x y z
N MET A 1 3.32 1.85 -3.69
CA MET A 1 4.67 1.98 -3.11
C MET A 1 5.14 3.40 -3.24
N ASP A 2 6.22 3.78 -2.57
CA ASP A 2 6.83 5.09 -2.78
C ASP A 2 7.49 5.20 -4.16
N SER A 3 7.63 6.44 -4.64
CA SER A 3 8.13 6.71 -6.00
C SER A 3 9.59 6.29 -6.20
N LEU A 4 10.43 6.32 -5.17
CA LEU A 4 11.84 5.91 -5.30
C LEU A 4 11.92 4.40 -5.57
N THR A 5 11.08 3.62 -4.89
CA THR A 5 10.94 2.18 -5.13
C THR A 5 10.50 1.89 -6.57
N GLN A 6 9.49 2.59 -7.08
CA GLN A 6 8.99 2.37 -8.44
C GLN A 6 10.02 2.77 -9.52
N ILE A 7 10.77 3.85 -9.29
CA ILE A 7 11.91 4.24 -10.13
C ILE A 7 12.99 3.15 -10.15
N ALA A 8 13.35 2.62 -8.98
CA ALA A 8 14.39 1.60 -8.84
C ALA A 8 13.98 0.29 -9.50
N LEU A 9 12.74 -0.18 -9.26
CA LEU A 9 12.20 -1.38 -9.88
C LEU A 9 12.10 -1.23 -11.40
N GLY A 10 11.52 -0.13 -11.89
CA GLY A 10 11.38 0.13 -13.32
C GLY A 10 12.72 0.15 -14.03
N SER A 11 13.71 0.83 -13.44
CA SER A 11 15.10 0.83 -13.94
C SER A 11 15.68 -0.58 -13.99
N ALA A 12 15.56 -1.34 -12.89
CA ALA A 12 16.15 -2.67 -12.76
C ALA A 12 15.55 -3.66 -13.76
N VAL A 13 14.23 -3.66 -13.93
CA VAL A 13 13.50 -4.49 -14.90
C VAL A 13 13.92 -4.16 -16.32
N ALA A 14 13.92 -2.87 -16.70
CA ALA A 14 14.30 -2.46 -18.04
C ALA A 14 15.76 -2.83 -18.36
N VAL A 15 16.68 -2.62 -17.41
CA VAL A 15 18.10 -3.03 -17.54
C VAL A 15 18.23 -4.54 -17.69
N ALA A 16 17.49 -5.34 -16.93
CA ALA A 16 17.51 -6.79 -17.04
C ALA A 16 17.05 -7.29 -18.41
N VAL A 17 15.98 -6.69 -18.95
CA VAL A 17 15.43 -7.07 -20.25
C VAL A 17 16.32 -6.61 -21.39
N MET A 18 16.77 -5.35 -21.38
CA MET A 18 17.57 -4.78 -22.47
C MET A 18 19.02 -5.26 -22.47
N GLY A 19 19.59 -5.50 -21.28
CA GLY A 19 20.99 -5.91 -21.12
C GLY A 19 21.95 -4.94 -21.82
N ARG A 20 22.84 -5.46 -22.68
CA ARG A 20 23.77 -4.66 -23.49
C ARG A 20 23.30 -4.41 -24.93
N ARG A 21 22.03 -4.63 -25.26
CA ARG A 21 21.51 -4.36 -26.61
C ARG A 21 21.38 -2.88 -26.92
N THR A 22 21.26 -2.06 -25.88
CA THR A 22 21.37 -0.60 -25.93
C THR A 22 22.29 -0.14 -24.80
N ALA A 23 22.55 1.16 -24.70
CA ALA A 23 23.29 1.72 -23.57
C ALA A 23 22.48 1.54 -22.28
N VAL A 24 23.12 1.04 -21.22
CA VAL A 24 22.46 0.71 -19.95
C VAL A 24 21.72 1.92 -19.36
N TRP A 25 22.30 3.11 -19.45
CA TRP A 25 21.66 4.35 -18.98
C TRP A 25 20.34 4.64 -19.67
N LYS A 26 20.19 4.33 -20.97
CA LYS A 26 18.90 4.50 -21.67
C LYS A 26 17.85 3.58 -21.09
N SER A 27 18.22 2.33 -20.83
CA SER A 27 17.32 1.33 -20.25
C SER A 27 16.89 1.73 -18.84
N ALA A 28 17.85 2.13 -17.99
CA ALA A 28 17.57 2.61 -16.64
C ALA A 28 16.66 3.86 -16.67
N LEU A 29 16.98 4.86 -17.49
CA LEU A 29 16.19 6.09 -17.59
C LEU A 29 14.75 5.83 -18.05
N TRP A 30 14.55 5.07 -19.13
CA TRP A 30 13.19 4.78 -19.61
C TRP A 30 12.43 3.84 -18.69
N GLY A 31 13.13 2.96 -17.98
CA GLY A 31 12.57 2.17 -16.89
C GLY A 31 12.08 3.05 -15.73
N ALA A 32 12.89 4.01 -15.28
CA ALA A 32 12.50 4.97 -14.24
C ALA A 32 11.29 5.81 -14.64
N ILE A 33 11.29 6.35 -15.87
CA ILE A 33 10.18 7.14 -16.40
C ILE A 33 8.91 6.29 -16.45
N ALA A 34 8.95 5.12 -17.09
CA ALA A 34 7.80 4.24 -17.22
C ALA A 34 7.29 3.76 -15.86
N GLY A 35 8.18 3.49 -14.91
CA GLY A 35 7.84 3.14 -13.53
C GLY A 35 7.26 4.30 -12.71
N THR A 36 7.27 5.53 -13.22
CA THR A 36 6.60 6.66 -12.52
C THR A 36 5.25 7.00 -13.15
N LEU A 37 5.02 6.58 -14.41
CA LEU A 37 3.83 6.98 -15.18
C LEU A 37 2.49 6.63 -14.50
N PRO A 38 2.28 5.42 -13.94
CA PRO A 38 0.99 5.09 -13.34
C PRO A 38 0.62 6.02 -12.18
N ASP A 39 1.58 6.38 -11.32
CA ASP A 39 1.35 7.20 -10.12
C ASP A 39 1.13 8.69 -10.41
N LEU A 40 1.24 9.13 -11.68
CA LEU A 40 0.88 10.50 -12.06
C LEU A 40 -0.63 10.77 -11.91
N ASP A 41 -1.44 9.74 -11.70
CA ASP A 41 -2.85 9.86 -11.35
C ASP A 41 -3.07 10.60 -10.01
N ALA A 42 -2.09 10.62 -9.11
CA ALA A 42 -2.15 11.36 -7.85
C ALA A 42 -2.28 12.89 -8.04
N PHE A 43 -1.98 13.40 -9.24
CA PHE A 43 -2.17 14.82 -9.59
C PHE A 43 -3.59 15.13 -10.13
N ILE A 44 -4.44 14.11 -10.29
CA ILE A 44 -5.81 14.28 -10.75
C ILE A 44 -6.72 14.51 -9.55
N ASP A 45 -7.32 15.70 -9.46
CA ASP A 45 -8.35 16.01 -8.46
C ASP A 45 -9.74 15.68 -9.01
N HIS A 46 -10.43 14.78 -8.32
CA HIS A 46 -11.81 14.38 -8.58
C HIS A 46 -12.84 15.24 -7.82
N GLY A 47 -12.39 16.29 -7.12
CA GLY A 47 -13.25 17.30 -6.49
C GLY A 47 -13.87 16.87 -5.17
N ASP A 48 -13.50 15.71 -4.64
CA ASP A 48 -13.98 15.12 -3.39
C ASP A 48 -12.89 14.22 -2.81
N ALA A 49 -12.58 14.35 -1.51
CA ALA A 49 -11.47 13.63 -0.91
C ALA A 49 -11.65 12.11 -0.88
N VAL A 50 -12.89 11.63 -0.76
CA VAL A 50 -13.20 10.19 -0.85
C VAL A 50 -13.04 9.72 -2.30
N LEU A 51 -13.47 10.49 -3.29
CA LEU A 51 -13.22 10.16 -4.70
C LEU A 51 -11.74 10.14 -5.04
N ASN A 52 -10.97 11.12 -4.54
CA ASN A 52 -9.51 11.17 -4.72
C ASN A 52 -8.84 9.91 -4.19
N MET A 53 -9.30 9.39 -3.04
CA MET A 53 -8.81 8.12 -2.51
C MET A 53 -9.27 6.90 -3.33
N VAL A 54 -10.55 6.83 -3.66
CA VAL A 54 -11.15 5.61 -4.25
C VAL A 54 -10.78 5.43 -5.72
N LEU A 55 -10.55 6.52 -6.44
CA LEU A 55 -10.17 6.50 -7.87
C LEU A 55 -8.66 6.53 -8.10
N HIS A 56 -7.87 6.82 -7.06
CA HIS A 56 -6.42 6.62 -7.11
C HIS A 56 -6.10 5.13 -7.25
N ARG A 57 -5.09 4.82 -8.05
CA ARG A 57 -4.75 3.45 -8.47
C ARG A 57 -5.87 2.72 -9.20
N GLY A 58 -6.66 3.50 -9.95
CA GLY A 58 -7.73 3.05 -10.83
C GLY A 58 -7.23 2.76 -12.24
N GLU A 59 -7.74 3.55 -13.19
CA GLU A 59 -7.51 3.36 -14.64
C GLU A 59 -6.03 3.38 -15.04
N SER A 60 -5.21 4.21 -14.38
CA SER A 60 -3.75 4.32 -14.60
C SER A 60 -2.97 3.06 -14.22
N HIS A 61 -3.51 2.23 -13.33
CA HIS A 61 -2.87 1.03 -12.78
C HIS A 61 -3.47 -0.27 -13.32
N ALA A 62 -4.53 -0.17 -14.11
CA ALA A 62 -5.19 -1.33 -14.67
C ALA A 62 -4.37 -1.98 -15.79
N LEU A 63 -4.18 -3.30 -15.67
CA LEU A 63 -3.30 -4.09 -16.52
C LEU A 63 -3.71 -4.04 -18.00
N PHE A 64 -5.01 -3.89 -18.25
CA PHE A 64 -5.57 -3.78 -19.60
C PHE A 64 -5.06 -2.51 -20.31
N TYR A 65 -5.27 -1.33 -19.72
CA TYR A 65 -4.85 -0.07 -20.34
C TYR A 65 -3.33 0.05 -20.42
N LEU A 66 -2.61 -0.40 -19.40
CA LEU A 66 -1.15 -0.43 -19.41
C LEU A 66 -0.61 -1.33 -20.53
N THR A 67 -1.24 -2.48 -20.76
CA THR A 67 -0.89 -3.38 -21.88
C THR A 67 -1.12 -2.70 -23.23
N LEU A 68 -2.28 -2.04 -23.42
CA LEU A 68 -2.59 -1.31 -24.65
C LEU A 68 -1.66 -0.12 -24.89
N PHE A 69 -1.24 0.56 -23.82
CA PHE A 69 -0.35 1.72 -23.89
C PHE A 69 1.11 1.33 -24.15
N SER A 70 1.57 0.18 -23.63
CA SER A 70 2.96 -0.26 -23.73
C SER A 70 3.58 -0.29 -25.14
N PRO A 71 2.91 -0.76 -26.23
CA PRO A 71 3.51 -0.73 -27.58
C PRO A 71 3.69 0.70 -28.12
N LEU A 72 2.80 1.64 -27.77
CA LEU A 72 2.93 3.04 -28.17
C LEU A 72 4.16 3.67 -27.52
N LEU A 73 4.35 3.45 -26.22
CA LEU A 73 5.53 3.92 -25.50
C LEU A 73 6.81 3.31 -26.07
N ALA A 74 6.82 2.00 -26.32
CA ALA A 74 7.96 1.32 -26.92
C ALA A 74 8.30 1.79 -28.33
N TRP A 75 7.28 2.08 -29.15
CA TRP A 75 7.46 2.67 -30.46
C TRP A 75 8.16 4.04 -30.34
N LEU A 76 7.65 4.92 -29.46
CA LEU A 76 8.25 6.23 -29.21
C LEU A 76 9.73 6.11 -28.80
N VAL A 77 10.04 5.29 -27.79
CA VAL A 77 11.42 5.11 -27.31
C VAL A 77 12.33 4.56 -28.40
N SER A 78 11.86 3.54 -29.13
CA SER A 78 12.64 2.94 -30.23
C SER A 78 12.91 3.94 -31.35
N ARG A 79 11.96 4.84 -31.65
CA ARG A 79 12.13 5.89 -32.66
C ARG A 79 13.07 6.99 -32.20
N LEU A 80 12.93 7.48 -30.96
CA LEU A 80 13.78 8.53 -30.40
C LEU A 80 15.27 8.16 -30.39
N HIS A 81 15.59 6.88 -30.20
CA HIS A 81 16.97 6.39 -30.18
C HIS A 81 17.48 5.81 -31.50
N GLY A 82 16.66 5.78 -32.55
CA GLY A 82 17.01 5.10 -33.81
C GLY A 82 17.13 3.57 -33.67
N GLU A 83 16.51 2.99 -32.64
CA GLU A 83 16.61 1.59 -32.24
C GLU A 83 15.37 0.78 -32.70
N GLY A 84 14.82 1.10 -33.87
CA GLY A 84 13.61 0.44 -34.41
C GLY A 84 13.74 -1.09 -34.52
N ALA A 85 14.94 -1.61 -34.78
CA ALA A 85 15.22 -3.05 -34.79
C ALA A 85 15.05 -3.72 -33.42
N LEU A 86 15.10 -2.95 -32.32
CA LEU A 86 14.91 -3.42 -30.95
C LEU A 86 13.48 -3.21 -30.44
N PHE A 87 12.53 -2.77 -31.28
CA PHE A 87 11.15 -2.47 -30.88
C PHE A 87 10.53 -3.56 -30.00
N ARG A 88 10.60 -4.83 -30.39
CA ARG A 88 10.01 -5.95 -29.62
C ARG A 88 10.61 -6.08 -28.21
N ARG A 89 11.91 -5.77 -28.07
CA ARG A 89 12.62 -5.87 -26.79
C ARG A 89 12.34 -4.65 -25.91
N TRP A 90 12.25 -3.46 -26.50
CA TRP A 90 11.75 -2.26 -25.83
C TRP A 90 10.31 -2.43 -25.38
N TRP A 91 9.47 -3.06 -26.19
CA TRP A 91 8.09 -3.38 -25.84
C TRP A 91 8.03 -4.33 -24.66
N LEU A 92 8.75 -5.45 -24.68
CA LEU A 92 8.83 -6.33 -23.53
C LEU A 92 9.35 -5.62 -22.27
N ALA A 93 10.40 -4.80 -22.39
CA ALA A 93 10.98 -4.09 -21.26
C ALA A 93 9.97 -3.12 -20.62
N LEU A 94 9.34 -2.27 -21.42
CA LEU A 94 8.42 -1.24 -20.94
C LEU A 94 7.08 -1.85 -20.52
N TRP A 95 6.60 -2.89 -21.19
CA TRP A 95 5.43 -3.64 -20.75
C TRP A 95 5.68 -4.26 -19.37
N LEU A 96 6.82 -4.93 -19.16
CA LEU A 96 7.15 -5.49 -17.85
C LEU A 96 7.24 -4.40 -16.79
N VAL A 97 7.90 -3.26 -17.06
CA VAL A 97 7.95 -2.14 -16.11
C VAL A 97 6.55 -1.67 -15.73
N LEU A 98 5.72 -1.35 -16.73
CA LEU A 98 4.36 -0.88 -16.52
C LEU A 98 3.50 -1.89 -15.75
N ILE A 99 3.66 -3.20 -16.00
CA ILE A 99 2.87 -4.24 -15.32
C ILE A 99 3.40 -4.53 -13.91
N THR A 100 4.72 -4.51 -13.70
CA THR A 100 5.30 -4.77 -12.36
C THR A 100 4.98 -3.67 -11.35
N HIS A 101 4.76 -2.43 -11.80
CA HIS A 101 4.36 -1.31 -10.95
C HIS A 101 3.07 -1.58 -10.16
N PRO A 102 1.90 -1.79 -10.80
CA PRO A 102 0.65 -2.01 -10.08
C PRO A 102 0.63 -3.37 -9.36
N LEU A 103 1.38 -4.36 -9.85
CA LEU A 103 1.56 -5.62 -9.12
C LEU A 103 2.29 -5.38 -7.80
N LEU A 104 3.35 -4.59 -7.78
CA LEU A 104 4.02 -4.21 -6.54
C LEU A 104 3.10 -3.38 -5.64
N ASP A 105 2.30 -2.48 -6.22
CA ASP A 105 1.31 -1.72 -5.43
C ASP A 105 0.29 -2.62 -4.74
N THR A 106 -0.09 -3.74 -5.35
CA THR A 106 -0.98 -4.73 -4.69
C THR A 106 -0.34 -5.42 -3.50
N MET A 107 0.99 -5.40 -3.36
CA MET A 107 1.65 -5.88 -2.16
C MET A 107 1.46 -4.94 -0.97
N THR A 108 1.00 -3.70 -1.19
CA THR A 108 0.61 -2.74 -0.16
C THR A 108 -0.89 -2.82 0.17
N VAL A 109 -1.32 -2.20 1.27
CA VAL A 109 -2.70 -2.32 1.77
C VAL A 109 -3.70 -1.34 1.12
N TYR A 110 -3.24 -0.41 0.28
CA TYR A 110 -4.08 0.67 -0.27
C TYR A 110 -5.30 0.15 -1.05
N GLY A 111 -5.06 -0.81 -1.95
CA GLY A 111 -6.05 -1.29 -2.91
C GLY A 111 -5.77 -0.74 -4.31
N THR A 112 -5.54 -1.62 -5.28
CA THR A 112 -5.26 -1.27 -6.68
C THR A 112 -6.28 -1.95 -7.59
N GLN A 113 -6.95 -1.21 -8.46
CA GLN A 113 -8.01 -1.74 -9.33
C GLN A 113 -7.43 -2.36 -10.62
N LEU A 114 -6.70 -3.47 -10.46
CA LEU A 114 -5.93 -4.12 -11.54
C LEU A 114 -6.72 -4.49 -12.79
N LEU A 115 -8.01 -4.82 -12.63
CA LEU A 115 -8.81 -5.50 -13.63
C LEU A 115 -9.86 -4.59 -14.30
N LEU A 116 -9.72 -3.27 -14.23
CA LEU A 116 -10.54 -2.39 -15.05
C LEU A 116 -10.30 -2.67 -16.55
N PRO A 117 -11.31 -2.56 -17.42
CA PRO A 117 -12.69 -2.15 -17.12
C PRO A 117 -13.63 -3.31 -16.69
N PHE A 118 -13.12 -4.51 -16.46
CA PHE A 118 -13.93 -5.70 -16.17
C PHE A 118 -14.48 -5.70 -14.73
N THR A 119 -13.69 -5.24 -13.76
CA THR A 119 -14.12 -5.06 -12.37
C THR A 119 -13.34 -3.93 -11.70
N ASN A 120 -14.01 -3.21 -10.80
CA ASN A 120 -13.43 -2.14 -9.99
C ASN A 120 -13.01 -2.62 -8.58
N HIS A 121 -12.86 -3.94 -8.40
CA HIS A 121 -12.41 -4.52 -7.14
C HIS A 121 -10.97 -4.05 -6.80
N PRO A 122 -10.73 -3.40 -5.65
CA PRO A 122 -9.40 -2.93 -5.27
C PRO A 122 -8.59 -4.04 -4.63
N PHE A 123 -7.60 -4.61 -5.34
CA PHE A 123 -6.76 -5.67 -4.81
C PHE A 123 -5.67 -5.14 -3.88
N GLY A 124 -5.48 -5.78 -2.72
CA GLY A 124 -4.40 -5.43 -1.79
C GLY A 124 -4.07 -6.60 -0.87
N VAL A 125 -2.88 -7.17 -1.03
CA VAL A 125 -2.31 -8.18 -0.14
C VAL A 125 -1.88 -7.53 1.17
N GLY A 126 -1.26 -6.33 1.11
CA GLY A 126 -0.84 -5.60 2.31
C GLY A 126 0.30 -6.25 3.09
N SER A 127 1.16 -7.04 2.42
CA SER A 127 2.29 -7.74 3.07
C SER A 127 3.56 -6.88 3.17
N VAL A 128 3.63 -5.74 2.47
CA VAL A 128 4.78 -4.82 2.52
C VAL A 128 4.30 -3.39 2.77
N PHE A 129 5.06 -2.63 3.56
CA PHE A 129 4.79 -1.22 3.80
C PHE A 129 5.12 -0.37 2.58
N ILE A 130 4.52 0.82 2.47
CA ILE A 130 4.67 1.72 1.30
C ILE A 130 6.14 2.10 1.05
N ILE A 131 6.92 2.25 2.13
CA ILE A 131 8.35 2.52 2.12
C ILE A 131 9.04 1.35 2.83
N ASP A 132 9.76 0.51 2.09
CA ASP A 132 10.45 -0.65 2.65
C ASP A 132 11.90 -0.72 2.15
N PRO A 133 12.88 -0.32 2.98
CA PRO A 133 14.29 -0.33 2.60
C PRO A 133 14.82 -1.71 2.22
N ALA A 134 14.31 -2.79 2.83
CA ALA A 134 14.77 -4.14 2.54
C ALA A 134 14.35 -4.60 1.14
N TYR A 135 13.22 -4.09 0.63
CA TYR A 135 12.84 -4.26 -0.77
C TYR A 135 13.64 -3.35 -1.72
N THR A 136 13.81 -2.08 -1.36
CA THR A 136 14.25 -1.02 -2.30
C THR A 136 15.77 -0.92 -2.45
N VAL A 137 16.52 -1.09 -1.36
CA VAL A 137 17.99 -0.95 -1.39
C VAL A 137 18.67 -1.94 -2.34
N PRO A 138 18.31 -3.25 -2.38
CA PRO A 138 18.92 -4.18 -3.33
C PRO A 138 18.71 -3.77 -4.80
N LEU A 139 17.55 -3.18 -5.14
CA LEU A 139 17.27 -2.67 -6.48
C LEU A 139 18.17 -1.47 -6.82
N ILE A 140 18.25 -0.48 -5.92
CA ILE A 140 19.09 0.71 -6.11
C ILE A 140 20.55 0.30 -6.29
N VAL A 141 21.07 -0.56 -5.41
CA VAL A 141 22.44 -1.06 -5.51
C VAL A 141 22.64 -1.77 -6.85
N GLY A 142 21.71 -2.65 -7.24
CA GLY A 142 21.77 -3.35 -8.53
C GLY A 142 21.85 -2.41 -9.73
N VAL A 143 21.01 -1.37 -9.78
CA VAL A 143 20.97 -0.38 -10.87
C VAL A 143 22.22 0.50 -10.86
N VAL A 144 22.69 0.96 -9.70
CA VAL A 144 23.92 1.77 -9.58
C VAL A 144 25.12 0.97 -10.10
N PHE A 145 25.26 -0.30 -9.72
CA PHE A 145 26.31 -1.15 -10.25
C PHE A 145 26.15 -1.41 -11.76
N ALA A 146 24.92 -1.54 -12.28
CA ALA A 146 24.67 -1.67 -13.72
C ALA A 146 25.20 -0.46 -14.51
N LEU A 147 25.06 0.74 -13.95
CA LEU A 147 25.50 2.00 -14.56
C LEU A 147 27.01 2.23 -14.39
N ALA A 148 27.57 1.91 -13.23
CA ALA A 148 28.94 2.26 -12.87
C ALA A 148 29.98 1.16 -13.17
N ALA A 149 29.58 -0.12 -13.22
CA ALA A 149 30.50 -1.25 -13.29
C ALA A 149 30.21 -2.19 -14.48
N PRO A 150 30.71 -1.91 -15.69
CA PRO A 150 30.34 -2.62 -16.92
C PRO A 150 30.52 -4.15 -16.86
N ARG A 151 31.52 -4.65 -16.10
CA ARG A 151 31.85 -6.08 -16.02
C ARG A 151 30.88 -6.89 -15.15
N ILE A 152 30.43 -6.33 -14.03
CA ILE A 152 29.61 -7.03 -13.02
C ILE A 152 28.19 -6.49 -12.91
N GLY A 153 27.93 -5.31 -13.49
CA GLY A 153 26.73 -4.53 -13.24
C GLY A 153 25.42 -5.23 -13.58
N LEU A 154 25.36 -5.95 -14.70
CA LEU A 154 24.15 -6.72 -15.05
C LEU A 154 23.89 -7.89 -14.08
N LYS A 155 24.95 -8.51 -13.55
CA LYS A 155 24.82 -9.55 -12.53
C LYS A 155 24.34 -8.95 -11.21
N ALA A 156 24.90 -7.80 -10.81
CA ALA A 156 24.46 -7.07 -9.62
C ALA A 156 22.97 -6.67 -9.72
N ASN A 157 22.53 -6.17 -10.87
CA ASN A 157 21.13 -5.86 -11.13
C ASN A 157 20.21 -7.10 -11.01
N ALA A 158 20.63 -8.23 -11.57
CA ALA A 158 19.88 -9.48 -11.46
C ALA A 158 19.81 -10.00 -10.00
N ILE A 159 20.90 -9.86 -9.24
CA ILE A 159 20.92 -10.20 -7.81
C ILE A 159 19.98 -9.27 -7.03
N GLY A 160 20.00 -7.97 -7.30
CA GLY A 160 19.07 -7.01 -6.69
C GLY A 160 17.61 -7.39 -6.92
N LEU A 161 17.24 -7.68 -8.17
CA LEU A 161 15.90 -8.17 -8.52
C LEU A 161 15.55 -9.48 -7.80
N LEU A 162 16.49 -10.43 -7.73
CA LEU A 162 16.29 -11.71 -7.06
C LEU A 162 16.03 -11.52 -5.56
N LEU A 163 16.85 -10.72 -4.88
CA LEU A 163 16.73 -10.45 -3.45
C LEU A 163 15.41 -9.74 -3.14
N SER A 164 15.05 -8.70 -3.89
CA SER A 164 13.78 -7.99 -3.71
C SER A 164 12.57 -8.87 -4.01
N SER A 165 12.65 -9.76 -5.01
CA SER A 165 11.58 -10.73 -5.31
C SER A 165 11.45 -11.78 -4.21
N ALA A 166 12.56 -12.30 -3.69
CA ALA A 166 12.57 -13.23 -2.56
C ALA A 166 11.99 -12.59 -1.29
N TYR A 167 12.27 -11.30 -1.07
CA TYR A 167 11.71 -10.54 0.04
C TYR A 167 10.17 -10.44 -0.03
N LEU A 168 9.58 -10.24 -1.21
CA LEU A 168 8.12 -10.24 -1.37
C LEU A 168 7.49 -11.61 -1.06
N LEU A 169 8.17 -12.70 -1.41
CA LEU A 169 7.69 -14.05 -1.06
C LEU A 169 7.77 -14.28 0.45
N TRP A 170 8.88 -13.85 1.07
CA TRP A 170 9.03 -13.86 2.52
C TRP A 170 7.94 -13.04 3.22
N SER A 171 7.65 -11.83 2.75
CA SER A 171 6.67 -10.94 3.38
C SER A 171 5.28 -11.56 3.40
N VAL A 172 4.87 -12.24 2.33
CA VAL A 172 3.60 -12.99 2.28
C VAL A 172 3.61 -14.17 3.26
N ALA A 173 4.70 -14.94 3.32
CA ALA A 173 4.80 -16.06 4.25
C ALA A 173 4.74 -15.59 5.72
N ALA A 174 5.46 -14.53 6.05
CA ALA A 174 5.43 -13.89 7.37
C ALA A 174 4.02 -13.38 7.71
N GLN A 175 3.36 -12.69 6.78
CA GLN A 175 1.98 -12.22 6.96
C GLN A 175 1.01 -13.39 7.25
N GLN A 176 1.13 -14.51 6.52
CA GLN A 176 0.29 -15.68 6.74
C GLN A 176 0.51 -16.30 8.12
N HIS A 177 1.77 -16.40 8.56
CA HIS A 177 2.11 -16.87 9.89
C HIS A 177 1.48 -15.97 10.98
N VAL A 178 1.66 -14.65 10.88
CA VAL A 178 1.06 -13.70 11.83
C VAL A 178 -0.47 -13.76 11.80
N ALA A 179 -1.06 -13.96 10.63
CA ALA A 179 -2.51 -14.14 10.52
C ALA A 179 -3.01 -15.42 11.22
N GLN A 180 -2.20 -16.48 11.29
CA GLN A 180 -2.55 -17.67 12.07
C GLN A 180 -2.49 -17.37 13.57
N VAL A 181 -1.35 -16.82 14.04
CA VAL A 181 -1.15 -16.40 15.44
C VAL A 181 -2.28 -15.48 15.91
N ALA A 182 -2.65 -14.48 15.11
CA ALA A 182 -3.72 -13.56 15.46
C ALA A 182 -5.09 -14.24 15.57
N ARG A 183 -5.43 -15.17 14.67
CA ARG A 183 -6.70 -15.90 14.74
C ARG A 183 -6.77 -16.79 15.99
N GLU A 184 -5.66 -17.44 16.35
CA GLU A 184 -5.56 -18.26 17.55
C GLU A 184 -5.72 -17.39 18.81
N SER A 185 -4.95 -16.31 18.90
CA SER A 185 -5.02 -15.32 19.98
C SER A 185 -6.44 -14.75 20.17
N LEU A 186 -7.15 -14.40 19.08
CA LEU A 186 -8.55 -13.93 19.15
C LEU A 186 -9.49 -15.00 19.70
N ARG A 187 -9.31 -16.27 19.29
CA ARG A 187 -10.14 -17.39 19.76
C ARG A 187 -9.89 -17.71 21.23
N GLU A 188 -8.64 -17.74 21.67
CA GLU A 188 -8.26 -17.97 23.06
C GLU A 188 -8.84 -16.90 24.00
N GLN A 189 -8.84 -15.64 23.57
CA GLN A 189 -9.35 -14.51 24.35
C GLN A 189 -10.86 -14.27 24.17
N GLY A 190 -11.55 -15.09 23.36
CA GLY A 190 -12.99 -14.96 23.12
C GLY A 190 -13.40 -13.64 22.44
N ILE A 191 -12.52 -13.06 21.61
CA ILE A 191 -12.79 -11.81 20.90
C ILE A 191 -13.46 -12.16 19.56
N PRO A 192 -14.73 -11.78 19.34
CA PRO A 192 -15.41 -12.05 18.08
C PRO A 192 -14.81 -11.21 16.95
N ALA A 193 -14.40 -11.87 15.87
CA ALA A 193 -13.90 -11.21 14.68
C ALA A 193 -14.38 -11.94 13.41
N ASP A 194 -15.09 -11.23 12.55
CA ASP A 194 -15.55 -11.73 11.25
C ASP A 194 -14.56 -11.40 10.12
N ARG A 195 -13.69 -10.40 10.31
CA ARG A 195 -12.64 -10.04 9.36
C ARG A 195 -11.33 -9.75 10.08
N LEU A 196 -10.23 -10.10 9.44
CA LEU A 196 -8.88 -9.89 9.94
C LEU A 196 -8.02 -9.26 8.87
N LEU A 197 -7.34 -8.18 9.22
CA LEU A 197 -6.32 -7.53 8.42
C LEU A 197 -4.99 -7.62 9.16
N VAL A 198 -3.96 -8.05 8.45
CA VAL A 198 -2.59 -8.13 8.97
C VAL A 198 -1.71 -7.33 8.04
N THR A 199 -1.04 -6.30 8.55
CA THR A 199 -0.18 -5.40 7.76
C THR A 199 1.14 -5.18 8.47
N PRO A 200 2.26 -5.09 7.76
CA PRO A 200 3.53 -4.78 8.40
C PRO A 200 3.51 -3.36 8.97
N ALA A 201 4.25 -3.16 10.06
CA ALA A 201 4.60 -1.84 10.55
C ALA A 201 5.55 -1.12 9.57
N PRO A 202 5.76 0.20 9.70
CA PRO A 202 6.61 0.93 8.79
C PRO A 202 8.03 0.35 8.64
N PHE A 203 8.55 0.34 7.42
CA PHE A 203 9.94 0.03 7.06
C PHE A 203 10.43 -1.41 7.22
N ASN A 204 9.57 -2.37 7.59
CA ASN A 204 10.01 -3.75 7.86
C ASN A 204 8.88 -4.78 7.73
N THR A 205 9.24 -6.07 7.71
CA THR A 205 8.30 -7.21 7.77
C THR A 205 8.48 -8.08 9.03
N VAL A 206 8.92 -7.47 10.14
CA VAL A 206 9.18 -8.16 11.42
C VAL A 206 8.08 -7.83 12.43
N LEU A 207 7.72 -6.54 12.56
CA LEU A 207 6.60 -6.10 13.37
C LEU A 207 5.36 -5.96 12.49
N TRP A 208 4.25 -6.50 12.97
CA TRP A 208 2.98 -6.53 12.26
C TRP A 208 1.89 -5.90 13.11
N ARG A 209 1.07 -5.07 12.48
CA ARG A 209 -0.19 -4.57 13.01
C ARG A 209 -1.32 -5.49 12.57
N VAL A 210 -2.23 -5.77 13.48
CA VAL A 210 -3.39 -6.61 13.22
C VAL A 210 -4.66 -5.87 13.61
N VAL A 211 -5.63 -5.85 12.70
CA VAL A 211 -6.95 -5.27 12.91
C VAL A 211 -8.00 -6.35 12.71
N ALA A 212 -8.78 -6.61 13.75
CA ALA A 212 -9.85 -7.58 13.75
C ALA A 212 -11.19 -6.85 13.85
N MET A 213 -12.03 -6.96 12.82
CA MET A 213 -13.36 -6.37 12.83
C MET A 213 -14.34 -7.33 13.47
N GLY A 214 -15.12 -6.85 14.44
CA GLY A 214 -16.30 -7.53 14.98
C GLY A 214 -17.59 -6.74 14.71
N PRO A 215 -18.73 -7.18 15.28
CA PRO A 215 -20.05 -6.59 15.03
C PRO A 215 -20.18 -5.14 15.50
N GLU A 216 -19.84 -4.86 16.77
CA GLU A 216 -19.97 -3.53 17.40
C GLU A 216 -18.62 -2.83 17.62
N ARG A 217 -17.53 -3.61 17.62
CA ARG A 217 -16.19 -3.12 17.95
C ARG A 217 -15.17 -3.72 17.00
N TYR A 218 -14.09 -3.00 16.75
CA TYR A 218 -12.87 -3.59 16.20
C TYR A 218 -11.83 -3.75 17.31
N ALA A 219 -10.94 -4.71 17.13
CA ALA A 219 -9.77 -4.90 17.97
C ALA A 219 -8.51 -4.61 17.16
N GLU A 220 -7.53 -4.00 17.79
CA GLU A 220 -6.23 -3.71 17.22
C GLU A 220 -5.14 -4.24 18.14
N GLY A 221 -4.10 -4.83 17.55
CA GLY A 221 -2.95 -5.34 18.27
C GLY A 221 -1.72 -5.38 17.38
N HIS A 222 -0.57 -5.64 18.00
CA HIS A 222 0.72 -5.71 17.31
C HIS A 222 1.45 -6.96 17.71
N TYR A 223 2.09 -7.60 16.73
CA TYR A 223 2.85 -8.83 16.91
C TYR A 223 4.20 -8.72 16.20
N SER A 224 5.29 -8.92 16.93
CA SER A 224 6.62 -9.08 16.35
C SER A 224 6.91 -10.56 16.14
N LEU A 225 7.60 -10.90 15.05
CA LEU A 225 8.18 -12.23 14.88
C LEU A 225 9.24 -12.56 15.95
N LEU A 226 9.64 -11.57 16.75
CA LEU A 226 10.56 -11.70 17.88
C LEU A 226 9.85 -11.67 19.24
N ASP A 227 8.51 -11.61 19.30
CA ASP A 227 7.76 -11.69 20.55
C ASP A 227 7.96 -13.09 21.19
N ASP A 228 8.03 -13.15 22.52
CA ASP A 228 8.25 -14.37 23.30
C ASP A 228 7.00 -15.24 23.47
N THR A 229 5.84 -14.70 23.13
CA THR A 229 4.52 -15.34 23.20
C THR A 229 3.73 -15.14 21.92
N THR A 230 2.81 -16.06 21.62
CA THR A 230 1.83 -15.95 20.52
C THR A 230 0.54 -15.22 20.93
N THR A 231 0.40 -14.84 22.20
CA THR A 231 -0.75 -14.07 22.68
C THR A 231 -0.56 -12.58 22.34
N ILE A 232 -1.52 -12.01 21.60
CA ILE A 232 -1.51 -10.59 21.21
C ILE A 232 -2.28 -9.77 22.26
N ASP A 233 -1.75 -8.60 22.64
CA ASP A 233 -2.48 -7.63 23.45
C ASP A 233 -3.48 -6.86 22.57
N TRP A 234 -4.76 -7.21 22.69
CA TRP A 234 -5.82 -6.57 21.92
C TRP A 234 -6.40 -5.36 22.63
N ARG A 235 -6.44 -4.23 21.92
CA ARG A 235 -7.19 -3.05 22.33
C ARG A 235 -8.46 -2.95 21.51
N ARG A 236 -9.59 -2.66 22.17
CA ARG A 236 -10.92 -2.70 21.54
C ARG A 236 -11.52 -1.31 21.48
N TYR A 237 -12.04 -0.97 20.31
CA TYR A 237 -12.58 0.35 20.01
C TYR A 237 -13.96 0.22 19.39
N ASP A 238 -14.79 1.23 19.63
CA ASP A 238 -16.09 1.32 18.98
C ASP A 238 -15.92 1.52 17.47
N ARG A 239 -16.67 0.76 16.66
CA ARG A 239 -16.60 0.90 15.20
C ARG A 239 -17.69 1.80 14.61
N GLY A 240 -18.64 2.25 15.43
CA GLY A 240 -19.82 2.99 15.01
C GLY A 240 -20.78 2.18 14.16
N ALA A 241 -21.08 0.92 14.52
CA ALA A 241 -21.91 0.03 13.72
C ALA A 241 -23.33 0.59 13.50
N ALA A 242 -23.98 1.05 14.57
CA ALA A 242 -25.29 1.71 14.49
C ALA A 242 -25.26 3.00 13.65
N LEU A 243 -24.19 3.80 13.74
CA LEU A 243 -24.02 5.00 12.90
C LEU A 243 -23.84 4.63 11.43
N ALA A 244 -23.07 3.58 11.15
CA ALA A 244 -22.86 3.08 9.80
C ALA A 244 -24.17 2.60 9.16
N GLU A 245 -25.02 1.90 9.92
CA GLU A 245 -26.34 1.48 9.48
C GLU A 245 -27.28 2.68 9.25
N HIS A 246 -27.35 3.60 10.22
CA HIS A 246 -28.19 4.80 10.12
C HIS A 246 -27.83 5.68 8.91
N HIS A 247 -26.55 5.73 8.55
CA HIS A 247 -26.02 6.53 7.45
C HIS A 247 -25.66 5.73 6.18
N ALA A 248 -26.12 4.49 6.04
CA ALA A 248 -25.74 3.59 4.94
C ALA A 248 -26.00 4.16 3.52
N LYS A 249 -26.89 5.15 3.38
CA LYS A 249 -27.22 5.82 2.12
C LYS A 249 -26.30 7.00 1.78
N VAL A 250 -25.39 7.41 2.69
CA VAL A 250 -24.42 8.48 2.43
C VAL A 250 -23.36 7.96 1.46
N ASP A 251 -23.21 8.60 0.30
CA ASP A 251 -22.34 8.11 -0.78
C ASP A 251 -20.88 7.95 -0.37
N GLY A 252 -20.32 8.92 0.35
CA GLY A 252 -18.93 8.85 0.84
C GLY A 252 -18.71 7.63 1.74
N LEU A 253 -19.64 7.36 2.65
CA LEU A 253 -19.59 6.18 3.52
C LEU A 253 -19.68 4.88 2.71
N ARG A 254 -20.63 4.78 1.77
CA ARG A 254 -20.79 3.61 0.92
C ARG A 254 -19.54 3.32 0.07
N ARG A 255 -18.92 4.37 -0.48
CA ARG A 255 -17.68 4.27 -1.27
C ARG A 255 -16.52 3.77 -0.43
N ILE A 256 -16.32 4.35 0.77
CA ILE A 256 -15.27 3.89 1.69
C ILE A 256 -15.53 2.46 2.14
N ALA A 257 -16.75 2.12 2.55
CA ALA A 257 -17.10 0.76 2.98
C ALA A 257 -16.81 -0.31 1.90
N ALA A 258 -17.10 0.01 0.64
CA ALA A 258 -16.79 -0.87 -0.50
C ALA A 258 -15.28 -0.94 -0.76
N PHE A 259 -14.58 0.19 -0.80
CA PHE A 259 -13.16 0.27 -1.12
C PHE A 259 -12.28 -0.39 -0.05
N THR A 260 -12.65 -0.27 1.22
CA THR A 260 -11.89 -0.83 2.35
C THR A 260 -12.26 -2.27 2.69
N HIS A 261 -13.18 -2.90 1.95
CA HIS A 261 -13.72 -4.22 2.27
C HIS A 261 -14.26 -4.33 3.71
N GLY A 262 -14.87 -3.26 4.22
CA GLY A 262 -15.44 -3.24 5.57
C GLY A 262 -14.46 -2.88 6.70
N PHE A 263 -13.18 -2.61 6.41
CA PHE A 263 -12.21 -2.09 7.37
C PHE A 263 -12.33 -0.56 7.53
N PHE A 264 -13.46 -0.14 8.09
CA PHE A 264 -13.72 1.26 8.42
C PHE A 264 -14.41 1.39 9.77
N ARG A 265 -14.29 2.56 10.39
CA ARG A 265 -15.14 3.00 11.50
C ARG A 265 -15.90 4.26 11.14
N VAL A 266 -17.03 4.46 11.81
CA VAL A 266 -17.85 5.67 11.71
C VAL A 266 -17.90 6.32 13.08
N GLN A 267 -17.75 7.64 13.10
CA GLN A 267 -17.85 8.43 14.33
C GLN A 267 -18.72 9.65 14.07
N GLU A 268 -19.38 10.13 15.11
CA GLU A 268 -20.07 11.42 15.09
C GLU A 268 -19.48 12.30 16.19
N GLU A 269 -18.92 13.44 15.79
CA GLU A 269 -18.28 14.40 16.70
C GLU A 269 -18.80 15.80 16.35
N GLU A 270 -19.27 16.54 17.36
CA GLU A 270 -19.84 17.89 17.18
C GLU A 270 -20.95 17.97 16.10
N GLY A 271 -21.74 16.89 15.94
CA GLY A 271 -22.80 16.77 14.94
C GLY A 271 -22.30 16.59 13.50
N ARG A 272 -21.01 16.33 13.31
CA ARG A 272 -20.37 15.98 12.04
C ARG A 272 -20.15 14.48 11.97
N LEU A 273 -20.39 13.90 10.80
CA LEU A 273 -20.18 12.47 10.56
C LEU A 273 -18.80 12.25 9.94
N TYR A 274 -18.03 11.35 10.53
CA TYR A 274 -16.73 10.96 10.05
C TYR A 274 -16.71 9.50 9.62
N VAL A 275 -15.98 9.21 8.55
CA VAL A 275 -15.62 7.84 8.17
C VAL A 275 -14.10 7.72 8.11
N THR A 276 -13.57 6.68 8.74
CA THR A 276 -12.11 6.45 8.82
C THR A 276 -11.77 5.11 8.19
N ASP A 277 -10.79 5.08 7.28
CA ASP A 277 -10.19 3.84 6.81
C ASP A 277 -9.23 3.29 7.86
N LEU A 278 -9.51 2.09 8.38
CA LEU A 278 -8.72 1.47 9.44
C LEU A 278 -7.46 0.77 8.91
N ARG A 279 -7.28 0.67 7.59
CA ARG A 279 -6.16 -0.05 6.97
C ARG A 279 -4.84 0.71 7.05
N MET A 280 -4.87 2.03 7.20
CA MET A 280 -3.68 2.89 7.17
C MET A 280 -3.61 3.85 8.36
N GLY A 281 -2.58 3.67 9.18
CA GLY A 281 -2.43 4.30 10.48
C GLY A 281 -2.72 3.31 11.60
N GLN A 282 -2.97 3.83 12.80
CA GLN A 282 -3.28 3.05 14.00
C GLN A 282 -3.94 3.95 15.04
N GLU A 283 -4.70 3.40 15.98
CA GLU A 283 -5.34 4.24 17.01
C GLU A 283 -4.31 5.10 17.78
N PRO A 284 -4.55 6.43 17.96
CA PRO A 284 -5.73 7.21 17.58
C PRO A 284 -5.62 7.97 16.25
N THR A 285 -4.58 7.71 15.44
CA THR A 285 -4.22 8.52 14.27
C THR A 285 -4.21 7.71 12.96
N TYR A 286 -5.05 8.11 12.02
CA TYR A 286 -5.23 7.44 10.74
C TYR A 286 -4.91 8.38 9.57
N THR A 287 -4.39 7.81 8.48
CA THR A 287 -4.05 8.60 7.28
C THR A 287 -5.30 9.12 6.58
N PHE A 288 -6.37 8.32 6.59
CA PHE A 288 -7.61 8.60 5.86
C PHE A 288 -8.78 8.69 6.84
N HIS A 289 -9.04 9.91 7.29
CA HIS A 289 -10.16 10.29 8.12
C HIS A 289 -10.96 11.37 7.38
N PHE A 290 -12.21 11.07 7.03
CA PHE A 290 -12.99 11.94 6.15
C PHE A 290 -14.19 12.53 6.88
N ASP A 291 -14.32 13.84 6.81
CA ASP A 291 -15.50 14.59 7.22
C ASP A 291 -16.56 14.54 6.12
N LEU A 292 -17.69 13.89 6.41
CA LEU A 292 -18.87 13.76 5.55
C LEU A 292 -19.95 14.82 5.81
N GLY A 293 -19.67 15.82 6.65
CA GLY A 293 -20.55 16.94 6.94
C GLY A 293 -21.46 16.76 8.17
N THR A 294 -22.29 17.76 8.44
CA THR A 294 -23.45 17.63 9.34
C THR A 294 -24.65 17.05 8.60
N LYS A 295 -25.68 16.64 9.36
CA LYS A 295 -26.98 16.25 8.79
C LYS A 295 -27.61 17.36 7.93
N ALA A 296 -27.52 18.62 8.36
CA ALA A 296 -28.07 19.76 7.63
C ALA A 296 -27.30 20.03 6.33
N GLU A 297 -25.97 19.93 6.37
CA GLU A 297 -25.13 20.09 5.17
C GLU A 297 -25.45 19.02 4.12
N ARG A 298 -25.65 17.76 4.53
CA ARG A 298 -26.03 16.65 3.64
C ARG A 298 -27.47 16.75 3.12
N ALA A 299 -28.36 17.44 3.82
CA ALA A 299 -29.75 17.63 3.39
C ALA A 299 -29.87 18.62 2.21
N ASN A 300 -28.89 19.51 2.04
CA ASN A 300 -28.87 20.54 1.00
C ASN A 300 -28.27 20.09 -0.33
N GLY A 301 -28.02 18.78 -0.49
CA GLY A 301 -27.45 18.18 -1.70
C GLY A 301 -26.06 17.57 -1.49
N PRO A 302 -25.44 17.02 -2.54
CA PRO A 302 -24.11 16.42 -2.47
C PRO A 302 -23.06 17.48 -2.12
N ARG A 303 -22.27 17.22 -1.07
CA ARG A 303 -21.11 18.03 -0.70
C ARG A 303 -19.85 17.17 -0.80
N PRO A 304 -18.73 17.74 -1.28
CA PRO A 304 -17.44 17.08 -1.23
C PRO A 304 -17.02 16.72 0.20
N ALA A 305 -16.69 15.44 0.41
CA ALA A 305 -15.99 15.00 1.60
C ALA A 305 -14.63 15.68 1.70
N ARG A 306 -14.20 15.97 2.93
CA ARG A 306 -12.89 16.58 3.21
C ARG A 306 -12.02 15.59 3.96
N LEU A 307 -10.75 15.52 3.58
CA LEU A 307 -9.75 14.82 4.37
C LEU A 307 -9.44 15.68 5.60
N ASP A 308 -9.62 15.12 6.79
CA ASP A 308 -9.27 15.73 8.05
C ASP A 308 -8.01 15.06 8.60
N GLY A 309 -6.87 15.72 8.36
CA GLY A 309 -5.56 15.14 8.60
C GLY A 309 -5.24 15.01 10.08
N MET A 310 -4.97 13.79 10.53
CA MET A 310 -4.52 13.53 11.90
C MET A 310 -2.99 13.69 12.02
N ARG A 311 -2.53 14.33 13.09
CA ARG A 311 -1.09 14.54 13.33
C ARG A 311 -0.45 13.35 14.02
N ILE A 312 0.60 12.82 13.41
CA ILE A 312 1.41 11.73 13.96
C ILE A 312 2.64 12.33 14.66
N ASP A 313 2.87 11.95 15.92
CA ASP A 313 4.11 12.24 16.63
C ASP A 313 5.20 11.27 16.15
N VAL A 314 5.97 11.70 15.14
CA VAL A 314 6.93 10.85 14.43
C VAL A 314 8.04 10.36 15.35
N GLU A 315 8.52 11.20 16.27
CA GLU A 315 9.60 10.84 17.19
C GLU A 315 9.18 9.70 18.12
N LYS A 316 8.02 9.84 18.79
CA LYS A 316 7.47 8.77 19.63
C LYS A 316 7.10 7.53 18.82
N GLY A 317 6.62 7.72 17.59
CA GLY A 317 6.30 6.62 16.69
C GLY A 317 7.52 5.77 16.33
N LEU A 318 8.66 6.41 16.04
CA LEU A 318 9.90 5.72 15.71
C LEU A 318 10.53 5.03 16.91
N ASP A 319 10.54 5.66 18.10
CA ASP A 319 11.02 5.01 19.33
C ASP A 319 10.21 3.76 19.67
N TRP A 320 8.87 3.90 19.66
CA TRP A 320 7.98 2.77 19.89
C TRP A 320 8.17 1.65 18.86
N LEU A 321 8.31 2.00 17.57
CA LEU A 321 8.52 1.03 16.49
C LEU A 321 9.79 0.23 16.74
N TRP A 322 10.91 0.89 17.07
CA TRP A 322 12.19 0.24 17.30
C TRP A 322 12.15 -0.74 18.49
N ARG A 323 11.51 -0.33 19.59
CA ARG A 323 11.37 -1.17 20.78
C ARG A 323 10.42 -2.35 20.55
N ARG A 324 9.27 -2.11 19.90
CA ARG A 324 8.36 -3.21 19.53
C ARG A 324 8.97 -4.20 18.56
N LEU A 325 9.80 -3.75 17.62
CA LEU A 325 10.52 -4.65 16.71
C LEU A 325 11.33 -5.70 17.47
N GLN A 326 11.98 -5.29 18.58
CA GLN A 326 12.80 -6.17 19.43
C GLN A 326 11.99 -7.07 20.36
N GLY A 327 10.66 -7.05 20.28
CA GLY A 327 9.77 -7.87 21.11
C GLY A 327 9.29 -7.20 22.39
N GLU A 328 9.67 -5.93 22.65
CA GLU A 328 9.26 -5.25 23.88
C GLU A 328 7.78 -4.84 23.83
N ARG A 329 6.90 -5.51 24.60
CA ARG A 329 5.44 -5.30 24.57
C ARG A 329 5.03 -3.95 25.18
N LEU A 330 4.96 -2.93 24.33
CA LEU A 330 4.61 -1.55 24.67
C LEU A 330 3.28 -1.11 24.04
N PRO A 331 2.49 -0.27 24.73
CA PRO A 331 1.28 0.31 24.17
C PRO A 331 1.61 1.23 22.98
N PRO A 332 0.76 1.29 21.93
CA PRO A 332 0.98 2.19 20.80
C PRO A 332 1.09 3.66 21.22
N PRO A 333 1.89 4.47 20.51
CA PRO A 333 2.10 5.89 20.81
C PRO A 333 0.78 6.67 20.75
N GLY A 334 0.57 7.57 21.71
CA GLY A 334 -0.63 8.41 21.79
C GLY A 334 -1.78 7.79 22.60
N LEU A 335 -1.65 6.53 23.01
CA LEU A 335 -2.53 5.93 24.01
C LEU A 335 -1.76 5.84 25.32
N ALA A 336 -2.32 6.39 26.41
CA ALA A 336 -1.75 6.17 27.73
C ALA A 336 -1.64 4.66 28.02
N ALA A 337 -0.63 4.26 28.81
CA ALA A 337 -0.71 2.97 29.49
C ALA A 337 -2.02 2.98 30.28
N GLN A 338 -2.90 2.01 30.02
CA GLN A 338 -4.01 1.81 30.93
C GLN A 338 -3.38 1.24 32.19
N ASP A 339 -3.24 2.08 33.22
CA ASP A 339 -2.91 1.60 34.56
C ASP A 339 -4.01 0.59 34.94
N GLY A 340 -3.57 -0.62 35.29
CA GLY A 340 -4.41 -1.80 35.51
C GLY A 340 -5.28 -1.73 36.76
#